data_AF-A0A3A9BEW9-F1
#
_entry.id   AF-A0A3A9BEW9-F1
#
_cell.length_a   1.000
_cell.length_b   1.000
_cell.length_c   1.000
_cell.angle_alpha   90.00
_cell.angle_beta   90.00
_cell.angle_gamma   90.00
#
_symmetry.space_group_name_H-M   'P 1'
#
loop_
_entity.id
_entity.type
_entity.pdbx_description
1 polymer ?
#
loop_
_entity_poly.entity_id
_entity_poly.type
_entity_poly.pdbx_seq_one_letter_code
_entity_poly.pdbx_strand_id
1 'polypeptide(L)'
;MITIQKHFPLSKPYPIESLGSPEDLLFFDIETTGFSGKYSGLYLIGCLYQKDSTWNLIQWFADTAASEKDLLHAFFTFLRSFSTLIHFNGDTFDIPYLLKRCAHYHLPYDFTAIDSLDIYRRIKPYGKLLGLKSLKQKAIEHFLNISRTDAYSGGELIQVYKDYLTSHDSSLLELLLLHNEDDLKGMPSLLPILSYPDFFDSAFALTTQNLCQKHIPGQKSIAVLELTCEGRCLVPVPVQAHVPPICCSVEENRLCLSIELLEGTLKHFYPNYKDYYYLIYEDTAIHKSIGEYVDKTARTKATSKTCYTKKSGLFLPQFAPIWEPVMKKEPKDKLLYAALSDVSFQSSEQLHRYLSQIFNHLEIKKAVSPQQAS
;
A
#
# COMPACT_ATOMS: atom_id res chain seq x y z
N MET A 1 -18.65 -8.36 35.41
CA MET A 1 -17.88 -7.63 34.39
C MET A 1 -17.28 -6.39 35.04
N ILE A 2 -15.97 -6.15 34.87
CA ILE A 2 -15.32 -4.93 35.35
C ILE A 2 -15.22 -3.95 34.18
N THR A 3 -15.54 -2.68 34.41
CA THR A 3 -15.34 -1.59 33.43
C THR A 3 -14.29 -0.62 33.96
N ILE A 4 -13.27 -0.35 33.17
CA ILE A 4 -12.19 0.57 33.50
C ILE A 4 -12.24 1.73 32.52
N GLN A 5 -12.11 2.95 33.03
CA GLN A 5 -12.01 4.16 32.22
C GLN A 5 -10.79 4.95 32.65
N LYS A 6 -10.01 5.41 31.66
CA LYS A 6 -8.82 6.24 31.87
C LYS A 6 -8.82 7.37 30.86
N HIS A 7 -8.21 8.49 31.22
CA HIS A 7 -8.02 9.65 30.35
C HIS A 7 -6.53 9.94 30.25
N PHE A 8 -6.07 10.32 29.06
CA PHE A 8 -4.66 10.66 28.87
C PHE A 8 -4.46 11.76 27.84
N PRO A 9 -3.39 12.56 27.97
CA PRO A 9 -2.88 13.34 26.87
C PRO A 9 -2.14 12.42 25.90
N LEU A 10 -2.56 12.36 24.64
CA LEU A 10 -1.79 11.76 23.55
C LEU A 10 -1.36 12.87 22.60
N SER A 11 -0.08 12.88 22.21
CA SER A 11 0.39 13.71 21.10
C SER A 11 -0.12 13.10 19.78
N LYS A 12 -0.49 13.95 18.82
CA LYS A 12 -1.00 13.54 17.51
C LYS A 12 0.15 13.55 16.48
N PRO A 13 0.75 12.41 16.11
CA PRO A 13 1.77 12.38 15.06
C PRO A 13 1.19 12.34 13.63
N TYR A 14 -0.11 12.05 13.46
CA TYR A 14 -0.80 11.94 12.18
C TYR A 14 -2.05 12.83 12.15
N PRO A 15 -2.40 13.45 11.02
CA PRO A 15 -3.65 14.21 10.86
C PRO A 15 -4.83 13.23 10.84
N ILE A 16 -5.25 12.79 12.02
CA ILE A 16 -6.35 11.83 12.20
C ILE A 16 -7.66 12.32 11.55
N GLU A 17 -7.76 13.64 11.34
CA GLU A 17 -8.84 14.31 10.63
C GLU A 17 -8.96 13.86 9.16
N SER A 18 -7.92 13.25 8.58
CA SER A 18 -8.00 12.62 7.24
C SER A 18 -8.84 11.34 7.23
N LEU A 19 -9.08 10.72 8.40
CA LEU A 19 -9.81 9.48 8.57
C LEU A 19 -11.28 9.70 8.97
N GLY A 20 -11.65 10.93 9.35
CA GLY A 20 -12.97 11.32 9.85
C GLY A 20 -12.86 12.35 10.98
N SER A 21 -14.00 12.83 11.50
CA SER A 21 -13.98 13.68 12.70
C SER A 21 -13.40 12.86 13.85
N PRO A 22 -12.42 13.36 14.63
CA PRO A 22 -11.78 12.57 15.67
C PRO A 22 -12.72 11.95 16.71
N GLU A 23 -13.87 12.58 16.98
CA GLU A 23 -14.89 12.09 17.90
C GLU A 23 -15.75 10.95 17.31
N ASP A 24 -15.75 10.79 15.99
CA ASP A 24 -16.45 9.72 15.27
C ASP A 24 -15.58 8.46 15.10
N LEU A 25 -14.31 8.52 15.52
CA LEU A 25 -13.34 7.43 15.38
C LEU A 25 -13.25 6.60 16.66
N LEU A 26 -13.31 5.27 16.49
CA LEU A 26 -13.12 4.31 17.55
C LEU A 26 -11.96 3.38 17.22
N PHE A 27 -10.90 3.42 18.01
CA PHE A 27 -9.85 2.40 17.96
C PHE A 27 -10.26 1.25 18.87
N PHE A 28 -10.08 0.01 18.45
CA PHE A 28 -10.39 -1.14 19.30
C PHE A 28 -9.41 -2.29 19.12
N ASP A 29 -9.34 -3.11 20.16
CA ASP A 29 -8.52 -4.32 20.24
C ASP A 29 -9.16 -5.30 21.24
N ILE A 30 -9.02 -6.60 21.00
CA ILE A 30 -9.62 -7.65 21.83
C ILE A 30 -8.59 -8.63 22.38
N GLU A 31 -8.86 -9.15 23.58
CA GLU A 31 -8.10 -10.27 24.13
C GLU A 31 -8.95 -11.52 24.31
N THR A 32 -8.35 -12.66 23.95
CA THR A 32 -9.06 -13.94 23.85
C THR A 32 -8.25 -15.07 24.47
N THR A 33 -8.94 -16.13 24.91
CA THR A 33 -8.28 -17.34 25.44
C THR A 33 -7.85 -18.32 24.35
N GLY A 34 -7.79 -17.87 23.10
CA GLY A 34 -7.38 -18.66 21.93
C GLY A 34 -7.89 -18.06 20.61
N PHE A 35 -7.46 -18.60 19.48
CA PHE A 35 -7.73 -18.00 18.16
C PHE A 35 -9.11 -18.30 17.55
N SER A 36 -9.95 -19.11 18.21
CA SER A 36 -11.22 -19.58 17.63
C SER A 36 -12.41 -19.17 18.48
N GLY A 37 -13.16 -18.16 18.03
CA GLY A 37 -14.40 -17.74 18.70
C GLY A 37 -15.47 -18.83 18.86
N LYS A 38 -15.30 -20.00 18.24
CA LYS A 38 -16.15 -21.18 18.48
C LYS A 38 -15.79 -21.92 19.77
N TYR A 39 -14.51 -21.94 20.16
CA TYR A 39 -13.98 -22.81 21.23
C TYR A 39 -13.31 -22.04 22.37
N SER A 40 -12.89 -20.79 22.14
CA SER A 40 -12.29 -19.92 23.15
C SER A 40 -13.25 -18.79 23.53
N GLY A 41 -12.98 -18.19 24.69
CA GLY A 41 -13.72 -17.06 25.24
C GLY A 41 -12.99 -15.74 24.99
N LEU A 42 -13.77 -14.67 24.83
CA LEU A 42 -13.36 -13.28 24.87
C LEU A 42 -13.28 -12.83 26.33
N TYR A 43 -12.18 -12.19 26.74
CA TYR A 43 -12.03 -11.72 28.11
C TYR A 43 -11.78 -10.22 28.25
N LEU A 44 -11.41 -9.53 27.17
CA LEU A 44 -11.23 -8.09 27.17
C LEU A 44 -11.64 -7.53 25.81
N ILE A 45 -12.41 -6.44 25.82
CA ILE A 45 -12.44 -5.49 24.71
C ILE A 45 -11.99 -4.16 25.26
N GLY A 46 -10.96 -3.59 24.64
CA GLY A 46 -10.56 -2.22 24.89
C GLY A 46 -10.91 -1.31 23.71
N CYS A 47 -11.16 -0.05 24.02
CA CYS A 47 -11.49 0.98 23.05
C CYS A 47 -10.81 2.29 23.42
N LEU A 48 -10.24 2.96 22.43
CA LEU A 48 -9.67 4.29 22.55
C LEU A 48 -10.44 5.25 21.63
N TYR A 49 -10.89 6.38 22.17
CA TYR A 49 -11.71 7.36 21.45
C TYR A 49 -11.45 8.79 21.93
N GLN A 50 -11.78 9.78 21.10
CA GLN A 50 -11.71 11.19 21.49
C GLN A 50 -13.09 11.70 21.92
N LYS A 51 -13.12 12.47 23.01
CA LYS A 51 -14.30 13.22 23.47
C LYS A 51 -13.84 14.51 24.11
N ASP A 52 -14.45 15.64 23.75
CA ASP A 52 -14.10 16.96 24.29
C ASP A 52 -12.59 17.24 24.11
N SER A 53 -12.05 16.89 22.95
CA SER A 53 -10.62 16.95 22.62
C SER A 53 -9.67 16.12 23.50
N THR A 54 -10.19 15.29 24.41
CA THR A 54 -9.41 14.42 25.30
C THR A 54 -9.47 12.97 24.83
N TRP A 55 -8.37 12.24 24.95
CA TRP A 55 -8.35 10.81 24.65
C TRP A 55 -8.82 10.00 25.86
N ASN A 56 -9.72 9.07 25.59
CA ASN A 56 -10.38 8.24 26.58
C ASN A 56 -10.16 6.78 26.22
N LEU A 57 -9.69 6.00 27.18
CA LEU A 57 -9.69 4.54 27.11
C LEU A 57 -10.86 4.02 27.92
N ILE A 58 -11.58 3.05 27.34
CA ILE A 58 -12.53 2.21 28.05
C ILE A 58 -12.16 0.75 27.81
N GLN A 59 -12.15 -0.03 28.88
CA GLN A 59 -11.88 -1.46 28.84
C GLN A 59 -13.01 -2.19 29.57
N TRP A 60 -13.60 -3.18 28.89
CA TRP A 60 -14.55 -4.11 29.50
C TRP A 60 -13.85 -5.45 29.69
N PHE A 61 -13.73 -5.87 30.93
CA PHE A 61 -13.02 -7.07 31.32
C PHE A 61 -13.98 -8.12 31.90
N ALA A 62 -13.86 -9.36 31.42
CA ALA A 62 -14.61 -10.50 31.90
C ALA A 62 -13.94 -11.07 33.17
N ASP A 63 -14.29 -10.48 34.31
CA ASP A 63 -13.91 -10.98 35.65
C ASP A 63 -14.41 -12.39 35.98
N THR A 64 -15.36 -12.90 35.22
CA THR A 64 -15.83 -14.29 35.25
C THR A 64 -16.14 -14.76 33.83
N ALA A 65 -16.15 -16.08 33.60
CA ALA A 65 -16.54 -16.64 32.31
C ALA A 65 -17.98 -16.26 31.88
N ALA A 66 -18.88 -16.02 32.83
CA ALA A 66 -20.25 -15.62 32.55
C ALA A 66 -20.38 -14.16 32.07
N SER A 67 -19.37 -13.32 32.36
CA SER A 67 -19.36 -11.88 32.04
C SER A 67 -19.20 -11.59 30.54
N GLU A 68 -18.84 -12.59 29.72
CA GLU A 68 -18.57 -12.38 28.29
C GLU A 68 -19.78 -11.84 27.50
N LYS A 69 -20.99 -12.27 27.85
CA LYS A 69 -22.21 -11.78 27.20
C LYS A 69 -22.43 -10.28 27.48
N ASP A 70 -22.20 -9.85 28.71
CA ASP A 70 -22.32 -8.44 29.11
C ASP A 70 -21.26 -7.59 28.41
N LEU A 71 -20.06 -8.14 28.25
CA LEU A 71 -18.93 -7.52 27.56
C LEU A 71 -19.29 -7.21 26.09
N LEU A 72 -19.85 -8.19 25.37
CA LEU A 72 -20.33 -7.99 23.99
C LEU A 72 -21.44 -6.93 23.92
N HIS A 73 -22.42 -7.01 24.81
CA HIS A 73 -23.53 -6.05 24.85
C HIS A 73 -23.05 -4.61 25.08
N ALA A 74 -22.11 -4.43 26.01
CA ALA A 74 -21.52 -3.14 26.32
C ALA A 74 -20.76 -2.56 25.12
N PHE A 75 -19.90 -3.36 24.48
CA PHE A 75 -19.15 -2.92 23.29
C PHE A 75 -20.07 -2.51 22.14
N PHE A 76 -21.01 -3.35 21.73
CA PHE A 76 -21.88 -3.03 20.59
C PHE A 76 -22.84 -1.86 20.87
N THR A 77 -23.20 -1.65 22.14
CA THR A 77 -23.98 -0.45 22.52
C THR A 77 -23.12 0.80 22.40
N PHE A 78 -21.86 0.73 22.83
CA PHE A 78 -20.91 1.84 22.74
C PHE A 78 -20.55 2.18 21.29
N LEU A 79 -20.32 1.15 20.46
CA LEU A 79 -19.96 1.23 19.04
C LEU A 79 -20.89 2.12 18.22
N ARG A 80 -22.19 2.20 18.59
CA ARG A 80 -23.22 2.97 17.87
C ARG A 80 -22.96 4.48 17.81
N SER A 81 -22.06 5.00 18.64
CA SER A 81 -21.73 6.42 18.70
C SER A 81 -20.62 6.83 17.71
N PHE A 82 -20.11 5.89 16.91
CA PHE A 82 -18.95 6.08 16.04
C PHE A 82 -19.27 5.68 14.61
N SER A 83 -18.63 6.33 13.64
CA SER A 83 -18.80 6.01 12.21
C SER A 83 -17.65 5.18 11.65
N THR A 84 -16.48 5.20 12.29
CA THR A 84 -15.28 4.51 11.78
C THR A 84 -14.61 3.71 12.89
N LEU A 85 -14.44 2.41 12.64
CA LEU A 85 -13.73 1.47 13.51
C LEU A 85 -12.30 1.27 12.99
N ILE A 86 -11.32 1.76 13.74
CA ILE A 86 -9.90 1.64 13.42
C ILE A 86 -9.29 0.49 14.22
N HIS A 87 -8.53 -0.37 13.54
CA HIS A 87 -7.91 -1.54 14.17
C HIS A 87 -6.70 -2.03 13.39
N PHE A 88 -5.99 -2.98 13.98
CA PHE A 88 -4.84 -3.62 13.37
C PHE A 88 -5.14 -5.09 13.07
N ASN A 89 -5.39 -5.42 11.80
CA ASN A 89 -5.70 -6.79 11.34
C ASN A 89 -7.01 -7.38 11.92
N GLY A 90 -7.92 -6.54 12.40
CA GLY A 90 -9.21 -6.93 12.97
C GLY A 90 -10.22 -7.44 11.96
N ASP A 91 -10.09 -7.10 10.66
CA ASP A 91 -10.93 -7.69 9.61
C ASP A 91 -10.70 -9.21 9.51
N THR A 92 -9.47 -9.65 9.80
CA THR A 92 -9.08 -11.05 9.71
C THR A 92 -9.37 -11.80 11.01
N PHE A 93 -9.24 -11.13 12.16
CA PHE A 93 -9.29 -11.76 13.47
C PHE A 93 -10.44 -11.24 14.34
N ASP A 94 -10.33 -10.02 14.86
CA ASP A 94 -11.17 -9.45 15.90
C ASP A 94 -12.67 -9.44 15.52
N ILE A 95 -13.00 -8.86 14.36
CA ILE A 95 -14.37 -8.74 13.86
C ILE A 95 -15.00 -10.13 13.65
N PRO A 96 -14.39 -11.06 12.88
CA PRO A 96 -14.89 -12.42 12.77
C PRO A 96 -14.99 -13.17 14.11
N TYR A 97 -14.11 -12.88 15.07
CA TYR A 97 -14.15 -13.48 16.40
C TYR A 97 -15.39 -13.02 17.17
N LEU A 98 -15.60 -11.70 17.26
CA LEU A 98 -16.75 -11.10 17.94
C LEU A 98 -18.08 -11.57 17.32
N LEU A 99 -18.19 -11.63 15.99
CA LEU A 99 -19.38 -12.14 15.31
C LEU A 99 -19.70 -13.60 15.67
N LYS A 100 -18.68 -14.46 15.81
CA LYS A 100 -18.86 -15.85 16.27
C LYS A 100 -19.34 -15.91 17.71
N ARG A 101 -18.84 -15.02 18.59
CA ARG A 101 -19.31 -14.93 19.99
C ARG A 101 -20.74 -14.41 20.07
N CYS A 102 -21.11 -13.40 19.27
CA CYS A 102 -22.49 -12.94 19.14
C CYS A 102 -23.42 -14.06 18.69
N ALA A 103 -23.04 -14.83 17.67
CA ALA A 103 -23.81 -15.98 17.21
C ALA A 103 -23.96 -17.05 18.30
N HIS A 104 -22.90 -17.35 19.06
CA HIS A 104 -22.93 -18.29 20.18
C HIS A 104 -23.94 -17.89 21.27
N TYR A 105 -24.00 -16.59 21.60
CA TYR A 105 -24.92 -16.04 22.60
C TYR A 105 -26.27 -15.59 22.03
N HIS A 106 -26.54 -15.83 20.75
CA HIS A 106 -27.76 -15.39 20.05
C HIS A 106 -28.00 -13.87 20.15
N LEU A 107 -26.93 -13.08 20.07
CA LEU A 107 -26.98 -11.62 20.10
C LEU A 107 -27.14 -11.04 18.69
N PRO A 108 -28.09 -10.11 18.45
CA PRO A 108 -28.37 -9.55 17.13
C PRO A 108 -27.44 -8.37 16.81
N TYR A 109 -26.14 -8.60 16.85
CA TYR A 109 -25.12 -7.57 16.60
C TYR A 109 -24.27 -7.90 15.38
N ASP A 110 -23.90 -6.85 14.65
CA ASP A 110 -23.00 -6.89 13.51
C ASP A 110 -22.23 -5.56 13.38
N PHE A 111 -21.40 -5.46 12.34
CA PHE A 111 -20.59 -4.28 12.02
C PHE A 111 -21.08 -3.56 10.76
N THR A 112 -22.34 -3.76 10.34
CA THR A 112 -22.84 -3.23 9.06
C THR A 112 -23.03 -1.72 9.05
N ALA A 113 -23.21 -1.10 10.21
CA ALA A 113 -23.47 0.33 10.37
C ALA A 113 -22.19 1.17 10.61
N ILE A 114 -21.00 0.57 10.51
CA ILE A 114 -19.73 1.24 10.81
C ILE A 114 -18.69 0.93 9.73
N ASP A 115 -17.91 1.93 9.33
CA ASP A 115 -16.82 1.76 8.38
C ASP A 115 -15.61 1.08 9.06
N SER A 116 -15.06 0.05 8.43
CA SER A 116 -13.89 -0.66 8.93
C SER A 116 -12.61 -0.11 8.30
N LEU A 117 -11.68 0.38 9.14
CA LEU A 117 -10.34 0.80 8.74
C LEU A 117 -9.30 -0.13 9.37
N ASP A 118 -8.88 -1.12 8.59
CA ASP A 118 -7.81 -2.04 8.95
C ASP A 118 -6.44 -1.51 8.49
N ILE A 119 -5.61 -1.07 9.45
CA ILE A 119 -4.26 -0.54 9.21
C ILE A 119 -3.38 -1.58 8.49
N TYR A 120 -3.46 -2.85 8.92
CA TYR A 120 -2.67 -3.93 8.33
C TYR A 120 -3.04 -4.14 6.86
N ARG A 121 -4.33 -4.16 6.52
CA ARG A 121 -4.75 -4.35 5.12
C ARG A 121 -4.36 -3.19 4.23
N ARG A 122 -4.44 -1.95 4.72
CA ARG A 122 -4.01 -0.75 3.98
C ARG A 122 -2.51 -0.78 3.66
N ILE A 123 -1.69 -1.25 4.59
CA ILE A 123 -0.23 -1.24 4.41
C ILE A 123 0.33 -2.51 3.75
N LYS A 124 -0.39 -3.63 3.81
CA LYS A 124 0.06 -4.93 3.28
C LYS A 124 0.64 -4.89 1.86
N PRO A 125 0.05 -4.17 0.89
CA PRO A 125 0.61 -4.08 -0.47
C PRO A 125 1.98 -3.41 -0.53
N TYR A 126 2.32 -2.57 0.45
CA TYR A 126 3.54 -1.76 0.49
C TYR A 126 4.67 -2.43 1.28
N GLY A 127 4.44 -3.58 1.93
CA GLY A 127 5.44 -4.20 2.82
C GLY A 127 6.81 -4.44 2.18
N LYS A 128 6.86 -4.77 0.88
CA LYS A 128 8.12 -4.92 0.12
C LYS A 128 8.84 -3.57 -0.06
N LEU A 129 8.10 -2.51 -0.42
CA LEU A 129 8.63 -1.17 -0.58
C LEU A 129 9.21 -0.64 0.73
N LEU A 130 8.53 -0.91 1.85
CA LEU A 130 8.97 -0.50 3.18
C LEU A 130 10.16 -1.32 3.72
N GLY A 131 10.60 -2.37 2.99
CA GLY A 131 11.68 -3.25 3.44
C GLY A 131 11.33 -4.11 4.65
N LEU A 132 10.04 -4.30 4.95
CA LEU A 132 9.58 -4.99 6.15
C LEU A 132 9.52 -6.51 5.93
N LYS A 133 10.28 -7.27 6.74
CA LYS A 133 10.23 -8.74 6.77
C LYS A 133 8.94 -9.29 7.40
N SER A 134 8.28 -8.46 8.20
CA SER A 134 7.06 -8.77 8.94
C SER A 134 6.21 -7.50 8.99
N LEU A 135 4.90 -7.67 8.87
CA LEU A 135 3.90 -6.60 9.02
C LEU A 135 3.12 -6.74 10.32
N LYS A 136 3.72 -7.35 11.35
CA LYS A 136 3.17 -7.27 12.71
C LYS A 136 3.31 -5.83 13.21
N GLN A 137 2.42 -5.41 14.09
CA GLN A 137 2.41 -4.07 14.69
C GLN A 137 3.80 -3.62 15.16
N LYS A 138 4.51 -4.47 15.92
CA LYS A 138 5.88 -4.19 16.41
C LYS A 138 6.91 -3.89 15.31
N ALA A 139 6.80 -4.54 14.17
CA ALA A 139 7.71 -4.28 13.05
C ALA A 139 7.43 -2.91 12.41
N ILE A 140 6.17 -2.48 12.38
CA ILE A 140 5.76 -1.15 11.91
C ILE A 140 6.16 -0.09 12.93
N GLU A 141 5.99 -0.35 14.22
CA GLU A 141 6.45 0.55 15.30
C GLU A 141 7.95 0.82 15.18
N HIS A 142 8.75 -0.25 15.05
CA HIS A 142 10.20 -0.12 14.87
C HIS A 142 10.56 0.68 13.61
N PHE A 143 9.86 0.42 12.50
CA PHE A 143 10.04 1.19 11.27
C PHE A 143 9.77 2.68 11.47
N LEU A 144 8.73 3.03 12.22
CA LEU A 144 8.39 4.41 12.58
C LEU A 144 9.25 4.99 13.72
N ASN A 145 10.29 4.28 14.18
CA ASN A 145 11.13 4.65 15.32
C ASN A 145 10.35 4.81 16.65
N ILE A 146 9.26 4.07 16.80
CA ILE A 146 8.47 4.03 18.03
C ILE A 146 9.11 3.00 18.97
N SER A 147 9.50 3.44 20.16
CA SER A 147 10.04 2.57 21.20
C SER A 147 8.93 2.11 22.14
N ARG A 148 8.75 0.80 22.32
CA ARG A 148 7.89 0.21 23.35
C ARG A 148 8.70 -0.74 24.23
N THR A 149 8.35 -0.78 25.52
CA THR A 149 8.92 -1.74 26.47
C THR A 149 7.93 -2.88 26.62
N ASP A 150 8.22 -4.02 26.00
CA ASP A 150 7.33 -5.18 26.08
C ASP A 150 7.67 -6.05 27.29
N ALA A 151 6.70 -6.25 28.18
CA ALA A 151 6.84 -7.19 29.28
C ALA A 151 6.40 -8.62 28.92
N TYR A 152 5.41 -8.80 28.01
CA TYR A 152 4.79 -10.10 27.70
C TYR A 152 4.25 -10.18 26.26
N SER A 153 4.02 -11.41 25.78
CA SER A 153 3.29 -11.73 24.55
C SER A 153 1.84 -12.15 24.83
N GLY A 154 0.92 -11.88 23.90
CA GLY A 154 -0.51 -12.24 24.06
C GLY A 154 -0.76 -13.73 24.34
N GLY A 155 0.12 -14.63 23.88
CA GLY A 155 0.02 -16.06 24.20
C GLY A 155 0.27 -16.38 25.69
N GLU A 156 1.15 -15.62 26.34
CA GLU A 156 1.46 -15.78 27.77
C GLU A 156 0.30 -15.27 28.64
N LEU A 157 -0.43 -14.25 28.17
CA LEU A 157 -1.57 -13.67 28.89
C LEU A 157 -2.76 -14.63 29.02
N ILE A 158 -2.88 -15.64 28.16
CA ILE A 158 -3.93 -16.66 28.28
C ILE A 158 -3.83 -17.39 29.63
N GLN A 159 -2.62 -17.74 30.06
CA GLN A 159 -2.43 -18.41 31.35
C GLN A 159 -2.66 -17.44 32.51
N VAL A 160 -2.18 -16.19 32.38
CA VAL A 160 -2.41 -15.12 33.36
C VAL A 160 -3.91 -14.91 33.62
N TYR A 161 -4.74 -14.92 32.57
CA TYR A 161 -6.19 -14.80 32.72
C TYR A 161 -6.83 -15.99 33.44
N LYS A 162 -6.38 -17.22 33.15
CA LYS A 162 -6.87 -18.42 33.86
C LYS A 162 -6.50 -18.40 35.35
N ASP A 163 -5.28 -17.95 35.64
CA ASP A 163 -4.80 -17.81 37.01
C ASP A 163 -5.61 -16.74 37.75
N TYR A 164 -5.91 -15.61 37.10
CA TYR A 164 -6.79 -14.57 37.62
C TYR A 164 -8.20 -15.10 37.92
N LEU A 165 -8.81 -15.91 37.06
CA LEU A 165 -10.14 -16.48 37.31
C LEU A 165 -10.18 -17.38 38.55
N THR A 166 -9.03 -17.87 39.01
CA THR A 166 -8.91 -18.72 40.20
C THR A 166 -8.52 -17.92 41.44
N SER A 167 -7.55 -17.00 41.32
CA SER A 167 -6.99 -16.26 42.44
C SER A 167 -7.69 -14.93 42.72
N HIS A 168 -8.29 -14.33 41.69
CA HIS A 168 -8.74 -12.94 41.66
C HIS A 168 -7.67 -11.92 42.10
N ASP A 169 -6.40 -12.25 41.88
CA ASP A 169 -5.26 -11.39 42.22
C ASP A 169 -5.28 -10.11 41.37
N SER A 170 -5.28 -8.96 42.05
CA SER A 170 -5.30 -7.64 41.41
C SER A 170 -4.06 -7.37 40.55
N SER A 171 -2.91 -7.97 40.86
CA SER A 171 -1.69 -7.82 40.07
C SER A 171 -1.80 -8.48 38.69
N LEU A 172 -2.49 -9.63 38.61
CA LEU A 172 -2.78 -10.29 37.33
C LEU A 172 -3.78 -9.48 36.50
N LEU A 173 -4.80 -8.90 37.15
CA LEU A 173 -5.74 -8.00 36.50
C LEU A 173 -5.04 -6.77 35.92
N GLU A 174 -4.19 -6.11 36.70
CA GLU A 174 -3.42 -4.95 36.25
C GLU A 174 -2.56 -5.30 35.04
N LEU A 175 -1.92 -6.48 35.07
CA LEU A 175 -1.11 -6.94 33.96
C LEU A 175 -1.91 -7.17 32.67
N LEU A 176 -3.08 -7.82 32.76
CA LEU A 176 -3.95 -8.09 31.61
C LEU A 176 -4.48 -6.78 31.00
N LEU A 177 -4.89 -5.83 31.83
CA LEU A 177 -5.38 -4.53 31.38
C LEU A 177 -4.27 -3.68 30.76
N LEU A 178 -3.06 -3.73 31.33
CA LEU A 178 -1.93 -2.94 30.86
C LEU A 178 -1.53 -3.30 29.42
N HIS A 179 -1.54 -4.59 29.07
CA HIS A 179 -1.17 -5.01 27.71
C HIS A 179 -2.07 -4.40 26.63
N ASN A 180 -3.38 -4.59 26.77
CA ASN A 180 -4.37 -4.05 25.85
C ASN A 180 -4.39 -2.51 25.88
N GLU A 181 -4.16 -1.89 27.04
CA GLU A 181 -4.01 -0.44 27.16
C GLU A 181 -2.81 0.07 26.35
N ASP A 182 -1.65 -0.59 26.43
CA ASP A 182 -0.46 -0.22 25.69
C ASP A 182 -0.65 -0.40 24.18
N ASP A 183 -1.31 -1.47 23.74
CA ASP A 183 -1.60 -1.69 22.32
C ASP A 183 -2.56 -0.64 21.76
N LEU A 184 -3.60 -0.29 22.51
CA LEU A 184 -4.53 0.78 22.11
C LEU A 184 -3.88 2.15 22.10
N LYS A 185 -3.04 2.48 23.09
CA LYS A 185 -2.26 3.74 23.10
C LYS A 185 -1.25 3.80 21.96
N GLY A 186 -0.67 2.66 21.60
CA GLY A 186 0.27 2.55 20.48
C GLY A 186 -0.41 2.73 19.12
N MET A 187 -1.67 2.32 18.99
CA MET A 187 -2.35 2.26 17.69
C MET A 187 -2.45 3.61 16.94
N PRO A 188 -2.82 4.75 17.56
CA PRO A 188 -2.76 6.05 16.89
C PRO A 188 -1.36 6.42 16.38
N SER A 189 -0.31 5.96 17.07
CA SER A 189 1.08 6.22 16.67
C SER A 189 1.48 5.43 15.41
N LEU A 190 0.71 4.41 15.02
CA LEU A 190 0.91 3.66 13.77
C LEU A 190 0.37 4.39 12.55
N LEU A 191 -0.59 5.31 12.72
CA LEU A 191 -1.27 5.98 11.61
C LEU A 191 -0.35 6.69 10.59
N PRO A 192 0.83 7.23 10.95
CA PRO A 192 1.80 7.72 9.96
C PRO A 192 2.17 6.70 8.87
N ILE A 193 2.05 5.39 9.13
CA ILE A 193 2.25 4.35 8.11
C ILE A 193 1.23 4.44 6.96
N LEU A 194 0.07 5.06 7.20
CA LEU A 194 -0.96 5.25 6.17
C LEU A 194 -0.60 6.36 5.19
N SER A 195 0.44 7.17 5.46
CA SER A 195 0.85 8.18 4.49
C SER A 195 1.50 7.59 3.24
N TYR A 196 2.01 6.34 3.28
CA TYR A 196 2.54 5.67 2.09
C TYR A 196 1.44 5.39 1.05
N PRO A 197 0.32 4.71 1.37
CA PRO A 197 -0.75 4.57 0.41
C PRO A 197 -1.26 5.93 -0.09
N ASP A 198 -1.44 6.90 0.81
CA ASP A 198 -1.90 8.25 0.45
C ASP A 198 -0.92 8.93 -0.53
N PHE A 199 0.39 8.78 -0.31
CA PHE A 199 1.44 9.31 -1.17
C PHE A 199 1.37 8.74 -2.59
N PHE A 200 1.31 7.42 -2.74
CA PHE A 200 1.25 6.77 -4.06
C PHE A 200 -0.12 6.90 -4.75
N ASP A 201 -1.17 7.24 -4.00
CA ASP A 201 -2.49 7.57 -4.53
C ASP A 201 -2.65 9.05 -4.90
N SER A 202 -1.75 9.92 -4.42
CA SER A 202 -1.79 11.34 -4.70
C SER A 202 -1.36 11.72 -6.12
N ALA A 203 -1.73 12.93 -6.54
CA ALA A 203 -1.23 13.54 -7.76
C ALA A 203 0.17 14.13 -7.53
N PHE A 204 1.04 13.98 -8.54
CA PHE A 204 2.41 14.46 -8.54
C PHE A 204 2.61 15.59 -9.56
N ALA A 205 3.41 16.59 -9.19
CA ALA A 205 3.90 17.61 -10.10
C ALA A 205 5.38 17.36 -10.39
N LEU A 206 5.79 17.38 -11.66
CA LEU A 206 7.20 17.30 -12.04
C LEU A 206 7.90 18.61 -11.68
N THR A 207 8.97 18.54 -10.89
CA THR A 207 9.78 19.70 -10.50
C THR A 207 11.10 19.75 -11.26
N THR A 208 11.75 18.60 -11.43
CA THR A 208 13.06 18.51 -12.09
C THR A 208 13.10 17.33 -13.06
N GLN A 209 13.73 17.55 -14.21
CA GLN A 209 14.03 16.53 -15.21
C GLN A 209 15.49 16.70 -15.67
N ASN A 210 16.33 15.69 -15.46
CA ASN A 210 17.73 15.70 -15.86
C ASN A 210 18.09 14.45 -16.67
N LEU A 211 18.96 14.61 -17.66
CA LEU A 211 19.56 13.51 -18.40
C LEU A 211 21.03 13.40 -18.00
N CYS A 212 21.40 12.29 -17.38
CA CYS A 212 22.73 12.05 -16.82
C CYS A 212 23.38 10.83 -17.48
N GLN A 213 24.70 10.73 -17.43
CA GLN A 213 25.42 9.50 -17.76
C GLN A 213 26.00 8.89 -16.49
N LYS A 214 25.62 7.64 -16.18
CA LYS A 214 26.21 6.89 -15.07
C LYS A 214 27.34 6.02 -15.61
N HIS A 215 28.54 6.20 -15.06
CA HIS A 215 29.70 5.39 -15.38
C HIS A 215 29.84 4.28 -14.33
N ILE A 216 29.71 3.03 -14.76
CA ILE A 216 30.01 1.86 -13.93
C ILE A 216 31.41 1.38 -14.33
N PRO A 217 32.37 1.32 -13.39
CA PRO A 217 33.72 0.84 -13.70
C PRO A 217 33.69 -0.53 -14.39
N GLY A 218 34.31 -0.62 -15.57
CA GLY A 218 34.34 -1.85 -16.38
C GLY A 218 33.11 -2.12 -17.24
N GLN A 219 32.12 -1.22 -17.29
CA GLN A 219 30.96 -1.32 -18.19
C GLN A 219 30.80 -0.06 -19.05
N LYS A 220 30.01 -0.18 -20.13
CA LYS A 220 29.64 0.98 -20.96
C LYS A 220 28.80 1.94 -20.12
N SER A 221 29.07 3.24 -20.21
CA SER A 221 28.26 4.27 -19.56
C SER A 221 26.79 4.15 -19.99
N ILE A 222 25.87 4.27 -19.03
CA ILE A 222 24.42 4.14 -19.25
C ILE A 222 23.80 5.53 -19.14
N ALA A 223 22.97 5.89 -20.11
CA ALA A 223 22.17 7.11 -20.05
C ALA A 223 21.01 6.91 -19.09
N VAL A 224 20.78 7.87 -18.20
CA VAL A 224 19.79 7.79 -17.13
C VAL A 224 18.95 9.05 -17.14
N LEU A 225 17.64 8.88 -17.18
CA LEU A 225 16.68 9.95 -16.95
C LEU A 225 16.36 10.03 -15.46
N GLU A 226 16.60 11.19 -14.86
CA GLU A 226 16.27 11.48 -13.48
C GLU A 226 15.07 12.42 -13.44
N LEU A 227 14.02 11.99 -12.75
CA LEU A 227 12.80 12.77 -12.55
C LEU A 227 12.61 13.01 -11.06
N THR A 228 12.36 14.25 -10.68
CA THR A 228 11.90 14.60 -9.34
C THR A 228 10.48 15.11 -9.45
N CYS A 229 9.58 14.46 -8.72
CA CYS A 229 8.19 14.88 -8.60
C CYS A 229 7.86 15.21 -7.15
N GLU A 230 6.95 16.15 -6.95
CA GLU A 230 6.48 16.55 -5.63
C GLU A 230 5.00 16.18 -5.49
N GLY A 231 4.67 15.51 -4.39
CA GLY A 231 3.33 15.11 -4.00
C GLY A 231 2.78 15.99 -2.88
N ARG A 232 1.55 15.67 -2.46
CA ARG A 232 0.85 16.41 -1.38
C ARG A 232 1.03 15.80 0.01
N CYS A 233 1.43 14.53 0.07
CA CYS A 233 1.55 13.77 1.30
C CYS A 233 3.03 13.70 1.71
N LEU A 234 3.28 13.71 3.02
CA LEU A 234 4.61 13.51 3.59
C LEU A 234 4.76 12.05 4.03
N VAL A 235 5.88 11.42 3.69
CA VAL A 235 6.24 10.11 4.25
C VAL A 235 7.09 10.30 5.52
N PRO A 236 6.84 9.52 6.59
CA PRO A 236 7.56 9.66 7.85
C PRO A 236 9.00 9.13 7.78
N VAL A 237 9.26 8.13 6.93
CA VAL A 237 10.56 7.47 6.80
C VAL A 237 10.91 7.35 5.31
N PRO A 238 12.12 7.73 4.89
CA PRO A 238 12.54 7.56 3.50
C PRO A 238 12.54 6.08 3.09
N VAL A 239 12.09 5.80 1.87
CA VAL A 239 12.06 4.44 1.32
C VAL A 239 12.61 4.39 -0.10
N GLN A 240 13.11 3.23 -0.50
CA GLN A 240 13.68 3.03 -1.82
C GLN A 240 13.25 1.68 -2.39
N ALA A 241 12.93 1.65 -3.68
CA ALA A 241 12.67 0.45 -4.45
C ALA A 241 13.53 0.43 -5.72
N HIS A 242 13.99 -0.75 -6.10
CA HIS A 242 14.77 -0.95 -7.30
C HIS A 242 14.33 -2.23 -8.02
N VAL A 243 13.80 -2.07 -9.22
CA VAL A 243 13.51 -3.16 -10.16
C VAL A 243 13.98 -2.67 -11.53
N PRO A 244 15.09 -3.20 -12.07
CA PRO A 244 15.62 -2.75 -13.35
C PRO A 244 14.54 -2.67 -14.44
N PRO A 245 14.52 -1.61 -15.26
CA PRO A 245 15.49 -0.51 -15.35
C PRO A 245 15.21 0.69 -14.41
N ILE A 246 14.39 0.53 -13.37
CA ILE A 246 13.87 1.64 -12.56
C ILE A 246 14.39 1.56 -11.12
N CYS A 247 14.92 2.69 -10.65
CA CYS A 247 15.14 2.97 -9.23
C CYS A 247 14.23 4.11 -8.80
N CYS A 248 13.62 3.98 -7.62
CA CYS A 248 12.69 4.92 -7.05
C CYS A 248 13.08 5.17 -5.59
N SER A 249 13.19 6.42 -5.19
CA SER A 249 13.31 6.81 -3.78
C SER A 249 12.24 7.82 -3.41
N VAL A 250 11.74 7.71 -2.18
CA VAL A 250 10.75 8.61 -1.62
C VAL A 250 11.28 9.17 -0.33
N GLU A 251 11.24 10.49 -0.19
CA GLU A 251 11.67 11.22 0.99
C GLU A 251 10.78 12.46 1.14
N GLU A 252 10.26 12.69 2.35
CA GLU A 252 9.29 13.75 2.63
C GLU A 252 8.09 13.69 1.66
N ASN A 253 7.88 14.71 0.84
CA ASN A 253 6.85 14.75 -0.19
C ASN A 253 7.41 14.53 -1.61
N ARG A 254 8.67 14.11 -1.74
CA ARG A 254 9.37 13.99 -3.03
C ARG A 254 9.47 12.55 -3.48
N LEU A 255 9.14 12.34 -4.74
CA LEU A 255 9.36 11.12 -5.49
C LEU A 255 10.52 11.34 -6.45
N CYS A 256 11.62 10.63 -6.25
CA CYS A 256 12.79 10.67 -7.13
C CYS A 256 12.89 9.36 -7.90
N LEU A 257 12.93 9.46 -9.23
CA LEU A 257 13.04 8.33 -10.14
C LEU A 257 14.35 8.42 -10.90
N SER A 258 15.02 7.28 -11.03
CA SER A 258 16.20 7.09 -11.86
C SER A 258 15.91 5.95 -12.83
N ILE A 259 15.82 6.29 -14.12
CA ILE A 259 15.33 5.40 -15.17
C ILE A 259 16.46 5.17 -16.17
N GLU A 260 16.91 3.92 -16.30
CA GLU A 260 17.90 3.57 -17.30
C GLU A 260 17.29 3.64 -18.70
N LEU A 261 17.92 4.43 -19.57
CA LEU A 261 17.53 4.58 -20.96
C LEU A 261 18.28 3.56 -21.81
N LEU A 262 17.59 3.06 -22.83
CA LEU A 262 18.22 2.23 -23.83
C LEU A 262 18.80 3.13 -24.94
N GLU A 263 20.10 3.07 -25.15
CA GLU A 263 20.77 3.66 -26.31
C GLU A 263 20.88 2.60 -27.43
N GLY A 264 20.46 2.93 -28.64
CA GLY A 264 20.64 2.05 -29.79
C GLY A 264 19.68 2.34 -30.93
N THR A 265 19.29 1.29 -31.66
CA THR A 265 18.32 1.35 -32.75
C THR A 265 17.15 0.42 -32.43
N LEU A 266 15.94 0.97 -32.37
CA LEU A 266 14.71 0.22 -32.16
C LEU A 266 13.81 0.27 -33.38
N LYS A 267 12.82 -0.62 -33.41
CA LYS A 267 11.85 -0.80 -34.50
C LYS A 267 10.45 -0.43 -34.03
N HIS A 268 9.72 0.33 -34.83
CA HIS A 268 8.27 0.45 -34.72
C HIS A 268 7.62 -0.54 -35.68
N PHE A 269 6.84 -1.50 -35.17
CA PHE A 269 6.19 -2.53 -35.98
C PHE A 269 4.75 -2.13 -36.30
N TYR A 270 4.42 -2.06 -37.60
CA TYR A 270 3.06 -1.71 -38.01
C TYR A 270 2.15 -2.96 -37.96
N PRO A 271 0.96 -2.88 -37.35
CA PRO A 271 0.04 -4.02 -37.26
C PRO A 271 -0.53 -4.41 -38.63
N ASN A 272 -0.77 -3.43 -39.51
CA ASN A 272 -1.38 -3.62 -40.84
C ASN A 272 -0.34 -4.00 -41.91
N TYR A 273 0.49 -5.00 -41.64
CA TYR A 273 1.61 -5.38 -42.52
C TYR A 273 1.21 -5.69 -43.97
N LYS A 274 -0.06 -6.08 -44.19
CA LYS A 274 -0.58 -6.37 -45.52
C LYS A 274 -0.54 -5.18 -46.45
N ASP A 275 -0.53 -3.95 -45.94
CA ASP A 275 -0.55 -2.70 -46.72
C ASP A 275 0.84 -2.08 -46.90
N TYR A 276 1.89 -2.84 -46.59
CA TYR A 276 3.26 -2.39 -46.68
C TYR A 276 4.11 -3.30 -47.59
N TYR A 277 5.09 -2.69 -48.24
CA TYR A 277 6.24 -3.37 -48.80
C TYR A 277 7.42 -3.25 -47.84
N TYR A 278 8.27 -4.26 -47.81
CA TYR A 278 9.57 -4.23 -47.14
C TYR A 278 10.66 -3.95 -48.17
N LEU A 279 11.44 -2.90 -47.93
CA LEU A 279 12.57 -2.50 -48.76
C LEU A 279 13.81 -3.25 -48.30
N ILE A 280 14.39 -4.05 -49.20
CA ILE A 280 15.41 -5.04 -48.87
C ILE A 280 16.73 -4.36 -48.47
N TYR A 281 17.12 -3.31 -49.19
CA TYR A 281 18.42 -2.64 -49.02
C TYR A 281 18.39 -1.61 -47.89
N GLU A 282 17.25 -0.93 -47.72
CA GLU A 282 17.03 0.09 -46.69
C GLU A 282 16.63 -0.51 -45.34
N ASP A 283 16.23 -1.79 -45.32
CA ASP A 283 15.78 -2.52 -44.13
C ASP A 283 14.69 -1.75 -43.37
N THR A 284 13.62 -1.42 -44.12
CA THR A 284 12.48 -0.65 -43.62
C THR A 284 11.21 -0.98 -44.39
N ALA A 285 10.06 -0.79 -43.74
CA ALA A 285 8.75 -0.90 -44.37
C ALA A 285 8.28 0.45 -44.92
N ILE A 286 7.56 0.39 -46.04
CA ILE A 286 6.93 1.54 -46.68
C ILE A 286 5.51 1.17 -47.11
N HIS A 287 4.55 2.07 -46.90
CA HIS A 287 3.16 1.83 -47.30
C HIS A 287 3.05 1.67 -48.83
N LYS A 288 2.14 0.81 -49.30
CA LYS A 288 1.97 0.51 -50.73
C LYS A 288 1.79 1.73 -51.62
N SER A 289 1.06 2.74 -51.14
CA SER A 289 0.80 3.98 -51.89
C SER A 289 2.08 4.72 -52.33
N ILE A 290 3.19 4.52 -51.61
CA ILE A 290 4.50 5.10 -51.94
C ILE A 290 5.43 4.02 -52.48
N GLY A 291 5.39 2.81 -51.89
CA GLY A 291 6.23 1.69 -52.29
C GLY A 291 5.95 1.16 -53.70
N GLU A 292 4.79 1.49 -54.29
CA GLU A 292 4.45 1.13 -55.68
C GLU A 292 5.42 1.66 -56.73
N TYR A 293 6.05 2.81 -56.45
CA TYR A 293 7.03 3.44 -57.33
C TYR A 293 8.46 2.88 -57.18
N VAL A 294 8.69 2.01 -56.20
CA VAL A 294 10.00 1.38 -55.98
C VAL A 294 10.16 0.16 -56.89
N ASP A 295 11.38 -0.05 -57.41
CA ASP A 295 11.72 -1.20 -58.24
C ASP A 295 11.30 -2.52 -57.58
N LYS A 296 10.66 -3.42 -58.33
CA LYS A 296 10.16 -4.72 -57.83
C LYS A 296 11.28 -5.60 -57.27
N THR A 297 12.52 -5.43 -57.73
CA THR A 297 13.69 -6.17 -57.25
C THR A 297 14.18 -5.67 -55.89
N ALA A 298 13.91 -4.40 -55.55
CA ALA A 298 14.33 -3.76 -54.30
C ALA A 298 13.27 -3.89 -53.17
N ARG A 299 12.10 -4.47 -53.45
CA ARG A 299 11.01 -4.61 -52.48
C ARG A 299 10.38 -6.00 -52.46
N THR A 300 9.88 -6.38 -51.29
CA THR A 300 9.05 -7.58 -51.10
C THR A 300 7.78 -7.23 -50.33
N LYS A 301 6.76 -8.10 -50.33
CA LYS A 301 5.59 -7.90 -49.46
C LYS A 301 6.04 -7.95 -47.99
N ALA A 302 5.64 -6.97 -47.19
CA ALA A 302 6.00 -6.97 -45.77
C ALA A 302 5.30 -8.14 -45.04
N THR A 303 5.99 -8.67 -44.03
CA THR A 303 5.45 -9.66 -43.09
C THR A 303 5.31 -9.02 -41.72
N SER A 304 4.63 -9.66 -40.76
CA SER A 304 4.58 -9.17 -39.38
C SER A 304 5.97 -8.98 -38.74
N LYS A 305 7.00 -9.69 -39.22
CA LYS A 305 8.38 -9.54 -38.76
C LYS A 305 9.15 -8.43 -39.47
N THR A 306 8.83 -8.14 -40.73
CA THR A 306 9.57 -7.19 -41.56
C THR A 306 8.84 -5.86 -41.76
N CYS A 307 7.61 -5.74 -41.26
CA CYS A 307 6.83 -4.51 -41.35
C CYS A 307 7.20 -3.53 -40.23
N TYR A 308 8.38 -2.93 -40.31
CA TYR A 308 8.83 -1.94 -39.33
C TYR A 308 9.59 -0.76 -39.92
N THR A 309 9.65 0.34 -39.18
CA THR A 309 10.62 1.43 -39.38
C THR A 309 11.61 1.48 -38.22
N LYS A 310 12.87 1.81 -38.50
CA LYS A 310 13.92 1.93 -37.48
C LYS A 310 14.06 3.39 -37.01
N LYS A 311 14.37 3.57 -35.73
CA LYS A 311 14.79 4.85 -35.15
C LYS A 311 16.00 4.60 -34.26
N SER A 312 16.99 5.48 -34.34
CA SER A 312 18.20 5.43 -33.50
C SER A 312 18.18 6.59 -32.50
N GLY A 313 18.66 6.35 -31.29
CA GLY A 313 18.74 7.36 -30.23
C GLY A 313 18.60 6.76 -28.83
N LEU A 314 18.11 7.60 -27.91
CA LEU A 314 17.77 7.21 -26.55
C LEU A 314 16.30 6.85 -26.44
N PHE A 315 16.02 5.79 -25.70
CA PHE A 315 14.69 5.23 -25.56
C PHE A 315 14.30 5.08 -24.09
N LEU A 316 13.17 5.68 -23.74
CA LEU A 316 12.57 5.56 -22.42
C LEU A 316 11.75 4.26 -22.36
N PRO A 317 11.99 3.37 -21.38
CA PRO A 317 11.13 2.21 -21.17
C PRO A 317 9.72 2.64 -20.76
N GLN A 318 8.70 2.03 -21.37
CA GLN A 318 7.29 2.14 -20.98
C GLN A 318 6.67 0.74 -20.86
N PHE A 319 5.84 0.52 -19.84
CA PHE A 319 5.28 -0.80 -19.51
C PHE A 319 3.90 -1.05 -20.15
N ALA A 320 3.30 0.00 -20.69
CA ALA A 320 2.22 -0.03 -21.66
C ALA A 320 2.30 1.23 -22.56
N PRO A 321 1.65 1.27 -23.73
CA PRO A 321 1.72 2.43 -24.62
C PRO A 321 1.24 3.73 -23.96
N ILE A 322 2.12 4.74 -23.91
CA ILE A 322 1.79 6.12 -23.51
C ILE A 322 2.15 7.05 -24.66
N TRP A 323 3.40 7.00 -25.09
CA TRP A 323 3.88 7.78 -26.22
C TRP A 323 4.02 6.91 -27.46
N GLU A 324 3.61 7.46 -28.59
CA GLU A 324 3.72 6.88 -29.93
C GLU A 324 4.79 7.61 -30.74
N PRO A 325 5.47 6.95 -31.67
CA PRO A 325 5.33 5.53 -32.02
C PRO A 325 5.92 4.60 -30.94
N VAL A 326 5.22 3.51 -30.62
CA VAL A 326 5.75 2.46 -29.73
C VAL A 326 6.93 1.74 -30.40
N MET A 327 8.06 1.70 -29.71
CA MET A 327 9.31 1.12 -30.16
C MET A 327 9.61 -0.19 -29.43
N LYS A 328 10.20 -1.16 -30.14
CA LYS A 328 10.59 -2.49 -29.62
C LYS A 328 11.93 -2.92 -30.22
N LYS A 329 12.67 -3.84 -29.58
CA LYS A 329 13.82 -4.49 -30.24
C LYS A 329 13.30 -5.54 -31.21
N GLU A 330 12.41 -6.40 -30.73
CA GLU A 330 11.77 -7.47 -31.49
C GLU A 330 10.24 -7.48 -31.29
N PRO A 331 9.45 -8.03 -32.24
CA PRO A 331 7.99 -7.93 -32.21
C PRO A 331 7.34 -8.48 -30.92
N LYS A 332 7.95 -9.54 -30.37
CA LYS A 332 7.46 -10.30 -29.21
C LYS A 332 7.90 -9.73 -27.86
N ASP A 333 8.72 -8.68 -27.86
CA ASP A 333 9.20 -8.08 -26.61
C ASP A 333 8.04 -7.50 -25.82
N LYS A 334 8.04 -7.79 -24.52
CA LYS A 334 7.05 -7.27 -23.57
C LYS A 334 7.37 -5.83 -23.16
N LEU A 335 8.65 -5.52 -22.96
CA LEU A 335 9.09 -4.17 -22.62
C LEU A 335 9.02 -3.29 -23.87
N LEU A 336 8.29 -2.20 -23.75
CA LEU A 336 8.09 -1.23 -24.81
C LEU A 336 8.97 -0.03 -24.55
N TYR A 337 9.15 0.78 -25.58
CA TYR A 337 9.93 1.99 -25.50
C TYR A 337 9.25 3.13 -26.23
N ALA A 338 9.54 4.35 -25.80
CA ALA A 338 9.29 5.58 -26.55
C ALA A 338 10.64 6.23 -26.86
N ALA A 339 10.81 6.80 -28.05
CA ALA A 339 12.01 7.60 -28.29
C ALA A 339 11.98 8.82 -27.38
N LEU A 340 13.08 9.15 -26.71
CA LEU A 340 13.12 10.24 -25.74
C LEU A 340 12.73 11.60 -26.38
N SER A 341 12.96 11.77 -27.69
CA SER A 341 12.53 12.95 -28.46
C SER A 341 11.01 13.14 -28.52
N ASP A 342 10.26 12.06 -28.33
CA ASP A 342 8.80 12.01 -28.51
C ASP A 342 8.09 12.02 -27.14
N VAL A 343 8.86 11.99 -26.04
CA VAL A 343 8.35 11.99 -24.67
C VAL A 343 8.17 13.42 -24.18
N SER A 344 7.01 13.71 -23.61
CA SER A 344 6.75 14.94 -22.87
C SER A 344 6.12 14.61 -21.52
N PHE A 345 6.69 15.15 -20.45
CA PHE A 345 6.12 15.08 -19.10
C PHE A 345 5.37 16.35 -18.70
N GLN A 346 5.21 17.30 -19.63
CA GLN A 346 4.48 18.55 -19.36
C GLN A 346 2.96 18.31 -19.21
N SER A 347 2.44 17.26 -19.83
CA SER A 347 1.06 16.82 -19.60
C SER A 347 0.97 16.07 -18.28
N SER A 348 0.19 16.60 -17.34
CA SER A 348 -0.10 15.95 -16.06
C SER A 348 -0.69 14.55 -16.23
N GLU A 349 -1.47 14.33 -17.29
CA GLU A 349 -2.04 13.02 -17.61
C GLU A 349 -0.97 12.02 -18.04
N GLN A 350 -0.05 12.41 -18.94
CA GLN A 350 1.01 11.51 -19.41
C GLN A 350 1.99 11.17 -18.30
N LEU A 351 2.36 12.15 -17.47
CA LEU A 351 3.16 11.91 -16.27
C LEU A 351 2.46 10.94 -15.32
N HIS A 352 1.19 11.18 -14.98
CA HIS A 352 0.43 10.31 -14.09
C HIS A 352 0.33 8.87 -14.62
N ARG A 353 0.05 8.70 -15.92
CA ARG A 353 0.03 7.39 -16.57
C ARG A 353 1.38 6.68 -16.49
N TYR A 354 2.47 7.43 -16.67
CA TYR A 354 3.81 6.86 -16.60
C TYR A 354 4.22 6.47 -15.18
N LEU A 355 3.94 7.32 -14.19
CA LEU A 355 4.15 7.01 -12.78
C LEU A 355 3.35 5.77 -12.35
N SER A 356 2.09 5.66 -12.78
CA SER A 356 1.27 4.47 -12.51
C SER A 356 1.88 3.19 -13.07
N GLN A 357 2.43 3.23 -14.29
CA GLN A 357 3.14 2.09 -14.87
C GLN A 357 4.42 1.74 -14.11
N ILE A 358 5.17 2.75 -13.66
CA ILE A 358 6.37 2.56 -12.84
C ILE A 358 6.02 1.92 -11.50
N PHE A 359 5.00 2.41 -10.79
CA PHE A 359 4.60 1.86 -9.50
C PHE A 359 4.17 0.38 -9.63
N ASN A 360 3.43 0.05 -10.69
CA ASN A 360 3.08 -1.33 -10.99
C ASN A 360 4.32 -2.22 -11.27
N HIS A 361 5.30 -1.71 -12.02
CA HIS A 361 6.57 -2.42 -12.28
C HIS A 361 7.40 -2.63 -11.01
N LEU A 362 7.39 -1.66 -10.10
CA LEU A 362 8.03 -1.74 -8.78
C LEU A 362 7.24 -2.59 -7.76
N GLU A 363 6.16 -3.24 -8.18
CA GLU A 363 5.24 -4.00 -7.34
C GLU A 363 4.57 -3.18 -6.21
N ILE A 364 4.52 -1.86 -6.36
CA ILE A 364 3.79 -0.95 -5.48
C ILE A 364 2.32 -0.99 -5.91
N LYS A 365 1.63 -2.04 -5.47
CA LYS A 365 0.22 -2.24 -5.80
C LYS A 365 -0.65 -1.37 -4.89
N LYS A 366 -1.52 -0.56 -5.48
CA LYS A 366 -2.53 0.18 -4.72
C LYS A 366 -3.41 -0.81 -3.95
N ALA A 367 -3.74 -0.48 -2.71
CA ALA A 367 -4.78 -1.21 -2.00
C ALA A 367 -6.08 -1.04 -2.80
N VAL A 368 -6.69 -2.15 -3.23
CA VAL A 368 -8.01 -2.10 -3.89
C VAL A 368 -8.97 -1.43 -2.90
N SER A 369 -9.62 -0.34 -3.30
CA SER A 369 -10.61 0.29 -2.43
C SER A 369 -11.75 -0.71 -2.19
N PRO A 370 -12.31 -0.80 -0.97
CA PRO A 370 -13.46 -1.67 -0.69
C PRO A 370 -14.64 -1.40 -1.64
N GLN A 371 -14.75 -0.19 -2.20
CA GLN A 371 -15.80 0.22 -3.12
C GLN A 371 -15.66 -0.37 -4.54
N GLN A 372 -14.60 -1.12 -4.86
CA GLN A 372 -14.43 -1.79 -6.16
C GLN A 372 -14.54 -3.31 -6.09
N ALA A 373 -14.88 -3.87 -4.92
CA ALA A 373 -15.13 -5.29 -4.72
C ALA A 373 -16.60 -5.51 -4.35
N SER A 374 -17.50 -5.17 -5.28
CA SER A 374 -18.93 -5.52 -5.25
C SER A 374 -19.36 -6.06 -6.59
#